data_AF-A0A7W0QXU4-F1
#
_entry.id   AF-A0A7W0QXU4-F1
#
_cell.length_a   1.000
_cell.length_b   1.000
_cell.length_c   1.000
_cell.angle_alpha   90.00
_cell.angle_beta   90.00
_cell.angle_gamma   90.00
#
_symmetry.space_group_name_H-M   'P 1'
#
loop_
_entity.id
_entity.type
_entity.pdbx_description
1 polymer ?
#
loop_
_entity_poly.entity_id
_entity_poly.type
_entity_poly.pdbx_seq_one_letter_code
_entity_poly.pdbx_strand_id
1 'polypeptide(L)'
;MPVQALPRSAVRLGLTAVRLPLTAAEVLTRHRGDAEWPPTLAFEGMEATVKLAVGQALGDQVLVAEGRLTETKVAKLRQATELEVQAEEHRVDAESELEQRRRQDGERRAKAERAEADQKARLARTEATAEKKVADEAARKESAARKTKQASEQAVARSTRATKRAALSAEEKALRKEKQATVRKQKAATAQKRISGSKQARAARP
;
A
#
# COMPACT_ATOMS: atom_id res chain seq x y z
N MET A 1 92.29 27.05 10.51
CA MET A 1 91.23 28.00 10.91
C MET A 1 90.26 27.26 11.81
N PRO A 2 90.22 27.57 13.13
CA PRO A 2 89.36 26.85 14.06
C PRO A 2 87.89 27.26 13.82
N VAL A 3 87.02 26.28 13.57
CA VAL A 3 85.56 26.44 13.41
C VAL A 3 84.87 26.59 14.77
N GLN A 4 85.56 27.20 15.75
CA GLN A 4 85.04 27.33 17.10
C GLN A 4 84.08 28.53 17.17
N ALA A 5 82.81 28.19 17.37
CA ALA A 5 81.70 29.07 17.73
C ALA A 5 81.20 30.00 16.60
N LEU A 6 80.46 29.41 15.65
CA LEU A 6 79.33 30.15 15.07
C LEU A 6 78.40 30.51 16.24
N PRO A 7 78.19 31.81 16.54
CA PRO A 7 77.39 32.19 17.69
C PRO A 7 75.94 31.74 17.46
N ARG A 8 75.31 31.16 18.49
CA ARG A 8 73.91 30.67 18.44
C ARG A 8 72.95 31.71 17.88
N SER A 9 73.23 32.99 18.10
CA SER A 9 72.48 34.13 17.55
C SER A 9 72.51 34.18 16.03
N ALA A 10 73.61 33.82 15.36
CA ALA A 10 73.70 33.81 13.90
C ALA A 10 72.84 32.69 13.29
N VAL A 11 72.85 31.50 13.90
CA VAL A 11 71.98 30.38 13.47
C VAL A 11 70.51 30.73 13.67
N ARG A 12 70.16 31.33 14.83
CA ARG A 12 68.80 31.77 15.11
C ARG A 12 68.34 32.92 14.19
N LEU A 13 69.21 33.90 13.89
CA LEU A 13 68.89 34.96 12.95
C LEU A 13 68.69 34.41 11.54
N GLY A 14 69.54 33.48 11.10
CA GLY A 14 69.42 32.82 9.81
C GLY A 14 68.10 32.06 9.68
N LEU A 15 67.77 31.21 10.65
CA LEU A 15 66.50 30.47 10.65
C LEU A 15 65.27 31.40 10.70
N THR A 16 65.34 32.46 11.51
CA THR A 16 64.27 33.47 11.58
C THR A 16 64.09 34.20 10.25
N ALA A 17 65.19 34.56 9.58
CA ALA A 17 65.14 35.24 8.29
C ALA A 17 64.52 34.37 7.19
N VAL A 18 64.80 33.07 7.18
CA VAL A 18 64.23 32.12 6.21
C VAL A 18 62.74 31.82 6.52
N ARG A 19 62.27 32.06 7.74
CA ARG A 19 60.85 31.93 8.14
C ARG A 19 59.97 33.13 7.73
N LEU A 20 60.56 34.29 7.42
CA LEU A 20 59.81 35.51 7.05
C LEU A 20 58.93 35.36 5.79
N PRO A 21 59.41 34.75 4.68
CA PRO A 21 58.58 34.53 3.50
C PRO A 21 57.38 33.62 3.78
N LEU A 22 57.59 32.57 4.59
CA LEU A 22 56.51 31.65 5.00
C LEU A 22 55.47 32.37 5.87
N THR A 23 55.92 33.16 6.83
CA THR A 23 55.02 33.94 7.71
C THR A 23 54.17 34.93 6.91
N ALA A 24 54.74 35.54 5.87
CA ALA A 24 53.98 36.42 4.97
C ALA A 24 52.92 35.64 4.16
N ALA A 25 53.25 34.43 3.69
CA ALA A 25 52.32 33.55 3.00
C ALA A 25 51.18 33.07 3.92
N GLU A 26 51.48 32.71 5.17
CA GLU A 26 50.49 32.36 6.20
C GLU A 26 49.51 33.51 6.46
N VAL A 27 50.02 34.74 6.56
CA VAL A 27 49.19 35.94 6.77
C VAL A 27 48.29 36.20 5.55
N LEU A 28 48.83 36.10 4.33
CA LEU A 28 48.07 36.34 3.10
C LEU A 28 46.96 35.30 2.88
N THR A 29 47.25 34.03 3.19
CA THR A 29 46.31 32.91 3.02
C THR A 29 45.37 32.73 4.21
N ARG A 30 45.45 33.58 5.25
CA ARG A 30 44.69 33.47 6.51
C ARG A 30 44.99 32.20 7.34
N HIS A 31 46.15 31.58 7.15
CA HIS A 31 46.62 30.42 7.92
C HIS A 31 47.62 30.85 9.02
N ARG A 32 47.50 32.09 9.53
CA ARG A 32 48.45 32.64 10.51
C ARG A 32 48.39 31.85 11.81
N GLY A 33 49.49 31.17 12.15
CA GLY A 33 49.58 30.35 13.35
C GLY A 33 48.90 28.99 13.25
N ASP A 34 48.48 28.60 12.04
CA ASP A 34 47.98 27.26 11.76
C ASP A 34 49.16 26.28 11.70
N ALA A 35 49.31 25.50 12.77
CA ALA A 35 50.38 24.50 12.88
C ALA A 35 50.14 23.29 11.98
N GLU A 36 48.94 23.09 11.45
CA GLU A 36 48.54 21.96 10.62
C GLU A 36 48.66 22.26 9.12
N TRP A 37 48.90 23.52 8.76
CA TRP A 37 49.07 23.91 7.36
C TRP A 37 50.28 23.19 6.72
N PRO A 38 50.12 22.47 5.59
CA PRO A 38 51.17 21.62 5.04
C PRO A 38 52.52 22.32 4.75
N PRO A 39 52.56 23.57 4.25
CA PRO A 39 53.81 24.32 4.09
C PRO A 39 54.52 24.61 5.42
N THR A 40 53.77 24.89 6.50
CA THR A 40 54.33 25.14 7.83
C THR A 40 54.91 23.86 8.42
N LEU A 41 54.23 22.72 8.27
CA LEU A 41 54.76 21.41 8.67
C LEU A 41 56.02 21.02 7.90
N ALA A 42 56.08 21.30 6.60
CA ALA A 42 57.26 21.04 5.77
C ALA A 42 58.45 21.90 6.21
N PHE A 43 58.22 23.19 6.48
CA PHE A 43 59.24 24.10 6.98
C PHE A 43 59.74 23.71 8.37
N GLU A 44 58.84 23.40 9.31
CA GLU A 44 59.21 22.96 10.67
C GLU A 44 60.02 21.65 10.65
N GLY A 45 59.70 20.73 9.73
CA GLY A 45 60.50 19.51 9.53
C GLY A 45 61.91 19.77 8.99
N MET A 46 62.06 20.70 8.05
CA MET A 46 63.37 21.14 7.56
C MET A 46 64.16 21.87 8.67
N GLU A 47 63.50 22.76 9.41
CA GLU A 47 64.09 23.49 10.54
C GLU A 47 64.61 22.51 11.62
N ALA A 48 63.83 21.46 11.95
CA ALA A 48 64.25 20.40 12.86
C ALA A 48 65.52 19.69 12.37
N THR A 49 65.56 19.32 11.09
CA THR A 49 66.71 18.62 10.48
C THR A 49 67.97 19.48 10.52
N VAL A 50 67.84 20.77 10.21
CA VAL A 50 68.97 21.73 10.27
C VAL A 50 69.44 21.91 11.71
N LYS A 51 68.54 22.06 12.69
CA LYS A 51 68.91 22.17 14.12
C LYS A 51 69.63 20.92 14.63
N LEU A 52 69.21 19.73 14.21
CA LEU A 52 69.86 18.47 14.56
C LEU A 52 71.28 18.37 13.97
N ALA A 53 71.44 18.63 12.67
CA ALA A 53 72.73 18.55 11.99
C ALA A 53 73.73 19.58 12.53
N VAL A 54 73.28 20.84 12.70
CA VAL A 54 74.09 21.93 13.25
C VAL A 54 74.40 21.66 14.74
N GLY A 55 73.41 21.24 15.53
CA GLY A 55 73.60 20.91 16.94
C GLY A 55 74.59 19.76 17.15
N GLN A 56 74.53 18.70 16.33
CA GLN A 56 75.49 17.59 16.38
C GLN A 56 76.90 18.01 15.98
N ALA A 57 77.03 18.81 14.92
CA ALA A 57 78.34 19.30 14.46
C ALA A 57 79.02 20.25 15.45
N LEU A 58 78.25 21.06 16.17
CA LEU A 58 78.73 22.02 17.17
C LEU A 58 78.77 21.46 18.61
N GLY A 59 78.33 20.22 18.84
CA GLY A 59 78.22 19.63 20.18
C GLY A 59 77.16 20.30 21.08
N ASP A 60 76.19 20.99 20.48
CA ASP A 60 75.17 21.75 21.19
C ASP A 60 73.92 20.91 21.48
N GLN A 61 73.85 20.35 22.68
CA GLN A 61 72.74 19.48 23.11
C GLN A 61 71.39 20.21 23.15
N VAL A 62 71.37 21.53 23.32
CA VAL A 62 70.11 22.30 23.36
C VAL A 62 69.48 22.36 21.97
N LEU A 63 70.27 22.62 20.92
CA LEU A 63 69.79 22.58 19.54
C LEU A 63 69.34 21.19 19.11
N VAL A 64 70.04 20.15 19.57
CA VAL A 64 69.64 18.76 19.32
C VAL A 64 68.30 18.44 19.99
N ALA A 65 68.10 18.88 21.24
CA ALA A 65 66.84 18.70 21.95
C ALA A 65 65.67 19.47 21.30
N GLU A 66 65.89 20.72 20.88
CA GLU A 66 64.90 21.51 20.14
C GLU A 66 64.51 20.84 18.81
N GLY A 67 65.50 20.34 18.05
CA GLY A 67 65.25 19.63 16.80
C GLY A 67 64.40 18.36 16.98
N ARG A 68 64.73 17.52 17.98
CA ARG A 68 63.94 16.31 18.30
C ARG A 68 62.50 16.64 18.72
N LEU A 69 62.31 17.72 19.48
CA LEU A 69 60.98 18.18 19.90
C LEU A 69 60.14 18.60 18.69
N THR A 70 60.71 19.40 17.78
CA THR A 70 60.03 19.83 16.55
C THR A 70 59.73 18.65 15.62
N GLU A 71 60.66 17.72 15.45
CA GLU A 71 60.44 16.50 14.65
C GLU A 71 59.27 15.66 15.19
N THR A 72 59.24 15.44 16.52
CA THR A 72 58.16 14.69 17.18
C THR A 72 56.81 15.40 17.04
N LYS A 73 56.79 16.74 17.15
CA LYS A 73 55.58 17.55 16.94
C LYS A 73 55.06 17.38 15.51
N VAL A 74 55.91 17.52 14.50
CA VAL A 74 55.52 17.37 13.08
C VAL A 74 55.03 15.95 12.79
N ALA A 75 55.68 14.93 13.35
CA ALA A 75 55.25 13.54 13.20
C ALA A 75 53.84 13.30 13.77
N LYS A 76 53.56 13.83 14.98
CA LYS A 76 52.23 13.73 15.59
C LYS A 76 51.15 14.48 14.80
N LEU A 77 51.46 15.67 14.29
CA LEU A 77 50.52 16.44 13.47
C LEU A 77 50.21 15.73 12.15
N ARG A 78 51.22 15.16 11.48
CA ARG A 78 51.00 14.34 10.27
C ARG A 78 50.10 13.14 10.54
N GLN A 79 50.34 12.44 11.65
CA GLN A 79 49.52 11.30 12.04
C GLN A 79 48.08 11.72 12.36
N ALA A 80 47.87 12.87 13.01
CA ALA A 80 46.54 13.41 13.29
C ALA A 80 45.80 13.73 11.99
N THR A 81 46.44 14.42 11.05
CA THR A 81 45.85 14.73 9.73
C THR A 81 45.51 13.46 8.95
N GLU A 82 46.36 12.43 8.98
CA GLU A 82 46.07 11.15 8.33
C GLU A 82 44.84 10.46 8.93
N LEU A 83 44.72 10.46 10.25
CA LEU A 83 43.55 9.91 10.95
C LEU A 83 42.27 10.70 10.67
N GLU A 84 42.36 12.02 10.53
CA GLU A 84 41.21 12.87 10.16
C GLU A 84 40.75 12.58 8.72
N VAL A 85 41.68 12.42 7.79
CA VAL A 85 41.35 12.03 6.41
C VAL A 85 40.66 10.67 6.39
N GLN A 86 41.20 9.67 7.09
CA GLN A 86 40.56 8.34 7.20
C GLN A 86 39.18 8.42 7.86
N ALA A 87 39.02 9.25 8.90
CA ALA A 87 37.75 9.43 9.57
C ALA A 87 36.69 10.06 8.65
N GLU A 88 37.08 11.05 7.85
CA GLU A 88 36.17 11.69 6.90
C GLU A 88 35.80 10.76 5.74
N GLU A 89 36.76 9.98 5.23
CA GLU A 89 36.48 8.92 4.24
C GLU A 89 35.46 7.90 4.80
N HIS A 90 35.70 7.39 6.01
CA HIS A 90 34.77 6.48 6.68
C HIS A 90 33.40 7.10 6.93
N ARG A 91 33.35 8.40 7.24
CA ARG A 91 32.09 9.12 7.44
C ARG A 91 31.30 9.22 6.15
N VAL A 92 31.95 9.59 5.04
CA VAL A 92 31.33 9.69 3.71
C VAL A 92 30.80 8.33 3.26
N ASP A 93 31.58 7.27 3.44
CA ASP A 93 31.16 5.90 3.11
C ASP A 93 29.96 5.45 3.95
N ALA A 94 30.00 5.69 5.27
CA ALA A 94 28.91 5.34 6.17
C ALA A 94 27.62 6.12 5.85
N GLU A 95 27.73 7.39 5.48
CA GLU A 95 26.58 8.22 5.10
C GLU A 95 25.98 7.75 3.78
N SER A 96 26.83 7.41 2.79
CA SER A 96 26.42 6.78 1.53
C SER A 96 25.69 5.44 1.74
N GLU A 97 26.25 4.56 2.57
CA GLU A 97 25.59 3.29 2.93
C GLU A 97 24.25 3.52 3.62
N LEU A 98 24.18 4.47 4.55
CA LEU A 98 22.96 4.78 5.28
C LEU A 98 21.87 5.31 4.34
N GLU A 99 22.22 6.21 3.41
CA GLU A 99 21.30 6.67 2.39
C GLU A 99 20.81 5.53 1.50
N GLN A 100 21.71 4.65 1.07
CA GLN A 100 21.34 3.51 0.23
C GLN A 100 20.37 2.57 0.96
N ARG A 101 20.63 2.27 2.24
CA ARG A 101 19.74 1.46 3.08
C ARG A 101 18.38 2.13 3.26
N ARG A 102 18.34 3.44 3.52
CA ARG A 102 17.08 4.21 3.62
C ARG A 102 16.26 4.15 2.33
N ARG A 103 16.91 4.28 1.17
CA ARG A 103 16.25 4.16 -0.14
C ARG A 103 15.68 2.75 -0.34
N GLN A 104 16.46 1.72 -0.06
CA GLN A 104 16.01 0.32 -0.16
C GLN A 104 14.84 0.01 0.78
N ASP A 105 14.90 0.48 2.03
CA ASP A 105 13.82 0.30 3.00
C ASP A 105 12.55 1.06 2.58
N GLY A 106 12.71 2.28 2.06
CA GLY A 106 11.61 3.05 1.47
C GLY A 106 10.95 2.31 0.31
N GLU A 107 11.74 1.76 -0.61
CA GLU A 107 11.22 0.96 -1.73
C GLU A 107 10.53 -0.33 -1.26
N ARG A 108 11.08 -1.01 -0.26
CA ARG A 108 10.48 -2.23 0.32
C ARG A 108 9.12 -1.92 0.94
N ARG A 109 9.02 -0.84 1.72
CA ARG A 109 7.75 -0.39 2.32
C ARG A 109 6.74 -0.02 1.23
N ALA A 110 7.14 0.78 0.25
CA ALA A 110 6.26 1.16 -0.85
C ALA A 110 5.77 -0.05 -1.67
N LYS A 111 6.62 -1.05 -1.89
CA LYS A 111 6.22 -2.31 -2.55
C LYS A 111 5.24 -3.12 -1.69
N ALA A 112 5.47 -3.20 -0.39
CA ALA A 112 4.59 -3.91 0.54
C ALA A 112 3.21 -3.24 0.61
N GLU A 113 3.16 -1.91 0.74
CA GLU A 113 1.91 -1.13 0.77
C GLU A 113 1.12 -1.28 -0.53
N ARG A 114 1.78 -1.23 -1.70
CA ARG A 114 1.14 -1.47 -2.99
C ARG A 114 0.59 -2.89 -3.10
N ALA A 115 1.36 -3.89 -2.68
CA ALA A 115 0.91 -5.28 -2.68
C ALA A 115 -0.32 -5.49 -1.78
N GLU A 116 -0.33 -4.89 -0.59
CA GLU A 116 -1.47 -4.95 0.33
C GLU A 116 -2.71 -4.24 -0.27
N ALA A 117 -2.53 -3.06 -0.86
CA ALA A 117 -3.61 -2.33 -1.52
C ALA A 117 -4.20 -3.12 -2.70
N ASP A 118 -3.35 -3.73 -3.52
CA ASP A 118 -3.78 -4.57 -4.64
C ASP A 118 -4.53 -5.82 -4.16
N GLN A 119 -4.09 -6.45 -3.07
CA GLN A 119 -4.80 -7.58 -2.48
C GLN A 119 -6.18 -7.16 -1.95
N LYS A 120 -6.27 -6.05 -1.22
CA LYS A 120 -7.56 -5.51 -0.74
C LYS A 120 -8.49 -5.17 -1.90
N ALA A 121 -7.98 -4.54 -2.95
CA ALA A 121 -8.77 -4.22 -4.14
C ALA A 121 -9.27 -5.47 -4.87
N ARG A 122 -8.45 -6.54 -4.94
CA ARG A 122 -8.87 -7.83 -5.50
C ARG A 122 -9.96 -8.48 -4.66
N LEU A 123 -9.80 -8.53 -3.34
CA LEU A 123 -10.79 -9.09 -2.42
C LEU A 123 -12.13 -8.35 -2.53
N ALA A 124 -12.11 -7.02 -2.49
CA ALA A 124 -13.32 -6.20 -2.64
C ALA A 124 -14.03 -6.44 -3.99
N ARG A 125 -13.27 -6.58 -5.08
CA ARG A 125 -13.85 -6.94 -6.39
C ARG A 125 -14.47 -8.33 -6.38
N THR A 126 -13.79 -9.32 -5.79
CA THR A 126 -14.33 -10.68 -5.71
C THR A 126 -15.61 -10.74 -4.88
N GLU A 127 -15.65 -10.06 -3.73
CA GLU A 127 -16.83 -9.94 -2.89
C GLU A 127 -17.98 -9.28 -3.64
N ALA A 128 -17.75 -8.12 -4.26
CA ALA A 128 -18.77 -7.43 -5.05
C ALA A 128 -19.31 -8.29 -6.20
N THR A 129 -18.47 -9.09 -6.86
CA THR A 129 -18.94 -10.01 -7.91
C THR A 129 -19.73 -11.20 -7.34
N ALA A 130 -19.35 -11.69 -6.16
CA ALA A 130 -20.07 -12.77 -5.50
C ALA A 130 -21.46 -12.30 -5.02
N GLU A 131 -21.53 -11.13 -4.40
CA GLU A 131 -22.78 -10.49 -3.98
C GLU A 131 -23.73 -10.29 -5.17
N LYS A 132 -23.22 -9.77 -6.30
CA LYS A 132 -24.03 -9.61 -7.52
C LYS A 132 -24.60 -10.95 -8.01
N LYS A 133 -23.78 -12.01 -8.03
CA LYS A 133 -24.25 -13.35 -8.42
C LYS A 133 -25.34 -13.87 -7.49
N VAL A 134 -25.16 -13.70 -6.17
CA VAL A 134 -26.17 -14.11 -5.18
C VAL A 134 -27.46 -13.32 -5.35
N ALA A 135 -27.38 -12.01 -5.56
CA ALA A 135 -28.53 -11.15 -5.81
C ALA A 135 -29.26 -11.53 -7.10
N ASP A 136 -28.53 -11.78 -8.19
CA ASP A 136 -29.08 -12.21 -9.47
C ASP A 136 -29.77 -13.58 -9.37
N GLU A 137 -29.16 -14.53 -8.65
CA GLU A 137 -29.75 -15.84 -8.39
C GLU A 137 -31.01 -15.74 -7.52
N ALA A 138 -31.01 -14.90 -6.49
CA ALA A 138 -32.17 -14.64 -5.67
C ALA A 138 -33.32 -14.03 -6.48
N ALA A 139 -33.04 -13.02 -7.32
CA ALA A 139 -34.02 -12.40 -8.20
C ALA A 139 -34.59 -13.40 -9.22
N ARG A 140 -33.75 -14.29 -9.78
CA ARG A 140 -34.18 -15.38 -10.67
C ARG A 140 -35.10 -16.36 -9.95
N LYS A 141 -34.75 -16.80 -8.74
CA LYS A 141 -35.58 -17.70 -7.93
C LYS A 141 -36.92 -17.06 -7.57
N GLU A 142 -36.91 -15.79 -7.17
CA GLU A 142 -38.14 -15.07 -6.82
C GLU A 142 -39.05 -14.92 -8.04
N SER A 143 -38.51 -14.50 -9.19
CA SER A 143 -39.30 -14.38 -10.42
C SER A 143 -39.86 -15.73 -10.90
N ALA A 144 -39.10 -16.82 -10.76
CA ALA A 144 -39.57 -18.17 -11.06
C ALA A 144 -40.68 -18.61 -10.10
N ALA A 145 -40.54 -18.34 -8.80
CA ALA A 145 -41.56 -18.62 -7.79
C ALA A 145 -42.85 -17.84 -8.06
N ARG A 146 -42.75 -16.54 -8.39
CA ARG A 146 -43.90 -15.70 -8.77
C ARG A 146 -44.63 -16.24 -10.01
N LYS A 147 -43.89 -16.62 -11.06
CA LYS A 147 -44.47 -17.23 -12.27
C LYS A 147 -45.18 -18.55 -11.97
N THR A 148 -44.56 -19.39 -11.15
CA THR A 148 -45.14 -20.69 -10.73
C THR A 148 -46.42 -20.47 -9.93
N LYS A 149 -46.42 -19.52 -8.98
CA LYS A 149 -47.61 -19.14 -8.22
C LYS A 149 -48.73 -18.64 -9.13
N GLN A 150 -48.45 -17.71 -10.04
CA GLN A 150 -49.43 -17.21 -11.00
C GLN A 150 -49.98 -18.31 -11.90
N ALA A 151 -49.14 -19.20 -12.42
CA ALA A 151 -49.57 -20.34 -13.23
C ALA A 151 -50.49 -21.29 -12.43
N SER A 152 -50.16 -21.56 -11.16
CA SER A 152 -50.96 -22.40 -10.28
C SER A 152 -52.32 -21.78 -9.97
N GLU A 153 -52.37 -20.47 -9.67
CA GLU A 153 -53.62 -19.73 -9.44
C GLU A 153 -54.51 -19.72 -10.69
N GLN A 154 -53.91 -19.52 -11.87
CA GLN A 154 -54.63 -19.58 -13.13
C GLN A 154 -55.17 -20.99 -13.43
N ALA A 155 -54.39 -22.04 -13.14
CA ALA A 155 -54.83 -23.43 -13.31
C ALA A 155 -56.00 -23.76 -12.38
N VAL A 156 -55.91 -23.36 -11.10
CA VAL A 156 -57.00 -23.50 -10.13
C VAL A 156 -58.23 -22.74 -10.59
N ALA A 157 -58.09 -21.46 -10.98
CA ALA A 157 -59.21 -20.66 -11.47
C ALA A 157 -59.89 -21.26 -12.70
N ARG A 158 -59.12 -21.82 -13.65
CA ARG A 158 -59.65 -22.53 -14.82
C ARG A 158 -60.40 -23.79 -14.41
N SER A 159 -59.85 -24.60 -13.50
CA SER A 159 -60.50 -25.81 -12.99
C SER A 159 -61.82 -25.49 -12.29
N THR A 160 -61.85 -24.47 -11.42
CA THR A 160 -63.05 -24.01 -10.72
C THR A 160 -64.12 -23.47 -11.67
N ARG A 161 -63.71 -22.78 -12.75
CA ARG A 161 -64.65 -22.33 -13.78
C ARG A 161 -65.23 -23.51 -14.57
N ALA A 162 -64.41 -24.50 -14.89
CA ALA A 162 -64.86 -25.70 -15.60
C ALA A 162 -65.84 -26.52 -14.75
N THR A 163 -65.55 -26.73 -13.46
CA THR A 163 -66.46 -27.44 -12.54
C THR A 163 -67.77 -26.70 -12.34
N LYS A 164 -67.74 -25.37 -12.15
CA LYS A 164 -68.97 -24.54 -12.08
C LYS A 164 -69.80 -24.64 -13.35
N ARG A 165 -69.18 -24.57 -14.53
CA ARG A 165 -69.88 -24.74 -15.82
C ARG A 165 -70.51 -26.13 -15.94
N ALA A 166 -69.79 -27.17 -15.55
CA ALA A 166 -70.31 -28.54 -15.55
C ALA A 166 -71.52 -28.68 -14.61
N ALA A 167 -71.43 -28.13 -13.39
CA ALA A 167 -72.52 -28.12 -12.41
C ALA A 167 -73.77 -27.40 -12.94
N LEU A 168 -73.61 -26.18 -13.47
CA LEU A 168 -74.71 -25.42 -14.08
C LEU A 168 -75.35 -26.18 -15.25
N SER A 169 -74.53 -26.83 -16.10
CA SER A 169 -75.06 -27.63 -17.21
C SER A 169 -75.84 -28.87 -16.75
N ALA A 170 -75.46 -29.46 -15.60
CA ALA A 170 -76.17 -30.58 -14.99
C ALA A 170 -77.50 -30.11 -14.37
N GLU A 171 -77.49 -28.95 -13.70
CA GLU A 171 -78.66 -28.32 -13.12
C GLU A 171 -79.68 -27.92 -14.19
N GLU A 172 -79.24 -27.31 -15.30
CA GLU A 172 -80.11 -27.01 -16.44
C GLU A 172 -80.75 -28.27 -17.02
N LYS A 173 -79.99 -29.36 -17.17
CA LYS A 173 -80.53 -30.66 -17.63
C LYS A 173 -81.55 -31.22 -16.64
N ALA A 174 -81.29 -31.12 -15.34
CA ALA A 174 -82.21 -31.55 -14.28
C ALA A 174 -83.51 -30.73 -14.32
N LEU A 175 -83.42 -29.40 -14.38
CA LEU A 175 -84.56 -28.49 -14.51
C LEU A 175 -85.37 -28.75 -15.78
N ARG A 176 -84.72 -29.01 -16.92
CA ARG A 176 -85.42 -29.38 -18.17
C ARG A 176 -86.19 -30.70 -18.02
N LYS A 177 -85.58 -31.72 -17.38
CA LYS A 177 -86.26 -32.99 -17.09
C LYS A 177 -87.45 -32.80 -16.14
N GLU A 178 -87.29 -31.98 -15.11
CA GLU A 178 -88.35 -31.67 -14.15
C GLU A 178 -89.52 -30.93 -14.82
N LYS A 179 -89.24 -29.91 -15.64
CA LYS A 179 -90.25 -29.20 -16.45
C LYS A 179 -90.99 -30.15 -17.39
N GLN A 180 -90.27 -31.05 -18.08
CA GLN A 180 -90.90 -32.06 -18.92
C GLN A 180 -91.78 -33.02 -18.11
N ALA A 181 -91.33 -33.45 -16.93
CA ALA A 181 -92.10 -34.31 -16.04
C ALA A 181 -93.37 -33.61 -15.52
N THR A 182 -93.31 -32.33 -15.17
CA THR A 182 -94.49 -31.54 -14.75
C THR A 182 -95.47 -31.35 -15.89
N VAL A 183 -95.01 -31.02 -17.10
CA VAL A 183 -95.89 -30.95 -18.30
C VAL A 183 -96.56 -32.29 -18.57
N ARG A 184 -95.82 -33.41 -18.47
CA ARG A 184 -96.39 -34.76 -18.61
C ARG A 184 -97.44 -35.04 -17.53
N LYS A 185 -97.18 -34.68 -16.26
CA LYS A 185 -98.16 -34.81 -15.17
C LYS A 185 -99.42 -33.98 -15.43
N GLN A 186 -99.28 -32.72 -15.88
CA GLN A 186 -100.42 -31.87 -16.22
C GLN A 186 -101.24 -32.45 -17.38
N LYS A 187 -100.59 -32.93 -18.45
CA LYS A 187 -101.26 -33.62 -19.57
C LYS A 187 -101.99 -34.88 -19.12
N ALA A 188 -101.36 -35.68 -18.25
CA ALA A 188 -102.00 -36.87 -17.67
C ALA A 188 -103.23 -36.48 -16.81
N ALA A 189 -103.13 -35.43 -15.99
CA ALA A 189 -104.26 -34.94 -15.19
C ALA A 189 -105.41 -34.37 -16.04
N THR A 190 -105.11 -33.66 -17.14
CA THR A 190 -106.16 -33.20 -18.08
C THR A 190 -106.79 -34.36 -18.85
N ALA A 191 -106.00 -35.36 -19.28
CA ALA A 191 -106.52 -36.57 -19.87
C ALA A 191 -107.43 -37.33 -18.89
N GLN A 192 -107.02 -37.45 -17.62
CA GLN A 192 -107.83 -38.04 -16.55
C GLN A 192 -109.16 -37.29 -16.37
N LYS A 193 -109.13 -35.95 -16.29
CA LYS A 193 -110.34 -35.11 -16.22
C LYS A 193 -111.26 -35.30 -17.42
N ARG A 194 -110.71 -35.42 -18.64
CA ARG A 194 -111.50 -35.71 -19.85
C ARG A 194 -112.12 -37.11 -19.80
N ILE A 195 -111.37 -38.11 -19.35
CA ILE A 195 -111.88 -39.48 -19.18
C ILE A 195 -113.00 -39.48 -18.14
N SER A 196 -112.81 -38.87 -16.95
CA SER A 196 -113.84 -38.82 -15.92
C SER A 196 -115.08 -38.04 -16.37
N GLY A 197 -114.91 -36.90 -17.05
CA GLY A 197 -116.01 -36.13 -17.63
C GLY A 197 -116.76 -36.92 -18.71
N SER A 198 -116.07 -37.67 -19.57
CA SER A 198 -116.70 -38.54 -20.56
C SER A 198 -117.44 -39.74 -19.93
N LYS A 199 -116.92 -40.28 -18.81
CA LYS A 199 -117.61 -41.33 -18.03
C LYS A 199 -118.87 -40.79 -17.37
N GLN A 200 -118.82 -39.59 -16.78
CA GLN A 200 -119.99 -38.91 -16.21
C GLN A 200 -121.03 -38.59 -17.29
N ALA A 201 -120.61 -38.12 -18.48
CA ALA A 201 -121.50 -37.88 -19.61
C ALA A 201 -122.12 -39.17 -20.18
N ARG A 202 -121.44 -40.32 -20.08
CA ARG A 202 -122.02 -41.64 -20.42
C ARG A 202 -122.98 -42.15 -19.35
N ALA A 203 -122.71 -41.90 -18.06
CA ALA A 203 -123.60 -42.27 -16.96
C ALA A 203 -124.86 -41.37 -16.86
N ALA A 204 -124.83 -40.19 -17.48
CA ALA A 204 -125.96 -39.26 -17.57
C ALA A 204 -126.75 -39.37 -18.89
N ARG A 205 -126.42 -40.34 -19.75
CA ARG A 205 -127.30 -40.76 -20.84
C ARG A 205 -128.18 -41.91 -20.30
N PRO A 206 -129.49 -41.84 -20.54
CA PRO A 206 -130.58 -42.35 -19.68
C PRO A 206 -130.53 -43.85 -19.38
#